data_AF-A0A2N4YGG7-F1
#
_entry.id   AF-A0A2N4YGG7-F1
#
_cell.length_a   1.000
_cell.length_b   1.000
_cell.length_c   1.000
_cell.angle_alpha   90.00
_cell.angle_beta   90.00
_cell.angle_gamma   90.00
#
_symmetry.space_group_name_H-M   'P 1'
#
loop_
_entity.id
_entity.type
_entity.pdbx_description
1 polymer ?
#
loop_
_entity_poly.entity_id
_entity_poly.type
_entity_poly.pdbx_seq_one_letter_code
_entity_poly.pdbx_strand_id
1 'polypeptide(L)'
;MPVTSLSLFRFDGLLPRLWVIGQMGAARLALRRERRALFWKLCGSGTGEGFTPRPNWGVWAILATWPDEATARSAIADSPVWQTWRARAGESWTIFLDPLSARGRWAGVNPFLPETPGQQASGPLAALTRATVRPSRAFKFWDRVPSISATIGSDPNVAFKIGIGEVPLLHQVTFSIWPDTASMAAFARGDGPHGRAIKAVRDGNWFDEELYARFRLLGSMGSWNGGDPLASLTSAKAA
;
A
#
# COMPACT_ATOMS: atom_id res chain seq x y z
N MET A 1 13.78 13.33 -8.19
CA MET A 1 13.04 12.81 -7.03
C MET A 1 12.29 11.55 -7.40
N PRO A 2 12.71 10.37 -6.92
CA PRO A 2 11.99 9.12 -7.14
C PRO A 2 10.58 9.19 -6.61
N VAL A 3 9.64 8.66 -7.39
CA VAL A 3 8.21 8.64 -7.03
C VAL A 3 7.75 7.20 -6.92
N THR A 4 6.92 6.92 -5.93
CA THR A 4 6.19 5.66 -5.81
C THR A 4 4.77 5.85 -6.30
N SER A 5 4.26 4.88 -7.04
CA SER A 5 2.83 4.78 -7.34
C SER A 5 2.23 3.55 -6.68
N LEU A 6 1.03 3.70 -6.12
CA LEU A 6 0.16 2.58 -5.75
C LEU A 6 -1.10 2.63 -6.60
N SER A 7 -1.28 1.65 -7.47
CA SER A 7 -2.48 1.47 -8.28
C SER A 7 -3.34 0.34 -7.72
N LEU A 8 -4.61 0.61 -7.49
CA LEU A 8 -5.63 -0.33 -7.03
C LEU A 8 -6.65 -0.55 -8.15
N PHE A 9 -7.09 -1.80 -8.30
CA PHE A 9 -8.05 -2.21 -9.32
C PHE A 9 -9.11 -3.11 -8.70
N ARG A 10 -10.38 -2.80 -8.95
CA ARG A 10 -11.52 -3.61 -8.56
C ARG A 10 -12.09 -4.33 -9.79
N PHE A 11 -12.13 -5.65 -9.72
CA PHE A 11 -12.63 -6.53 -10.76
C PHE A 11 -13.98 -7.11 -10.34
N ASP A 12 -15.02 -6.70 -11.07
CA ASP A 12 -16.39 -7.12 -10.84
C ASP A 12 -16.70 -8.37 -11.70
N GLY A 13 -17.44 -9.33 -11.13
CA GLY A 13 -17.79 -10.58 -11.81
C GLY A 13 -16.69 -11.65 -11.83
N LEU A 14 -17.05 -12.86 -12.29
CA LEU A 14 -16.16 -14.03 -12.23
C LEU A 14 -15.04 -13.98 -13.28
N LEU A 15 -15.36 -13.61 -14.53
CA LEU A 15 -14.39 -13.64 -15.63
C LEU A 15 -13.22 -12.65 -15.43
N PRO A 16 -13.45 -11.38 -15.05
CA PRO A 16 -12.33 -10.45 -14.79
C PRO A 16 -11.46 -10.88 -13.60
N ARG A 17 -12.06 -11.52 -12.59
CA ARG A 17 -11.33 -12.07 -11.43
C ARG A 17 -10.43 -13.24 -11.80
N LEU A 18 -10.93 -14.20 -12.59
CA LEU A 18 -10.10 -15.30 -13.10
C LEU A 18 -8.97 -14.77 -13.99
N TRP A 19 -9.27 -13.76 -14.80
CA TRP A 19 -8.29 -13.13 -15.66
C TRP A 19 -7.15 -12.47 -14.87
N VAL A 20 -7.45 -11.66 -13.83
CA VAL A 20 -6.40 -10.99 -13.04
C VAL A 20 -5.57 -11.98 -12.22
N ILE A 21 -6.15 -13.09 -11.77
CA ILE A 21 -5.37 -14.18 -11.15
C ILE A 21 -4.31 -14.70 -12.14
N GLY A 22 -4.66 -14.90 -13.41
CA GLY A 22 -3.68 -15.24 -14.45
C GLY A 22 -2.63 -14.15 -14.68
N GLN A 23 -3.01 -12.88 -14.55
CA GLN A 23 -2.08 -11.75 -14.65
C GLN A 23 -1.04 -11.72 -13.53
N MET A 24 -1.30 -12.32 -12.37
CA MET A 24 -0.30 -12.41 -11.31
C MET A 24 0.97 -13.17 -11.73
N GLY A 25 0.87 -14.03 -12.75
CA GLY A 25 2.02 -14.59 -13.47
C GLY A 25 2.38 -13.81 -14.73
N ALA A 26 1.41 -13.61 -15.64
CA ALA A 26 1.68 -13.05 -16.97
C ALA A 26 2.18 -11.60 -16.94
N ALA A 27 1.60 -10.74 -16.09
CA ALA A 27 2.00 -9.35 -15.98
C ALA A 27 3.42 -9.19 -15.44
N ARG A 28 3.96 -10.16 -14.69
CA ARG A 28 5.37 -10.14 -14.25
C ARG A 28 6.33 -10.11 -15.43
N LEU A 29 6.01 -10.81 -16.53
CA LEU A 29 6.85 -10.83 -17.73
C LEU A 29 6.82 -9.47 -18.45
N ALA A 30 5.64 -8.86 -18.53
CA ALA A 30 5.48 -7.54 -19.12
C ALA A 30 6.13 -6.44 -18.25
N LEU A 31 5.95 -6.48 -16.93
CA LEU A 31 6.56 -5.54 -15.99
C LEU A 31 8.10 -5.65 -15.95
N ARG A 32 8.68 -6.83 -16.17
CA ARG A 32 10.13 -6.97 -16.37
C ARG A 32 10.65 -6.22 -17.60
N ARG A 33 9.78 -5.98 -18.59
CA ARG A 33 10.11 -5.21 -19.81
C ARG A 33 9.85 -3.71 -19.65
N GLU A 34 9.12 -3.31 -18.60
CA GLU A 34 8.90 -1.90 -18.27
C GLU A 34 10.18 -1.31 -17.65
N ARG A 35 11.11 -0.86 -18.50
CA ARG A 35 12.42 -0.36 -18.09
C ARG A 35 12.35 0.97 -17.31
N ARG A 36 11.22 1.68 -17.39
CA ARG A 36 11.00 2.92 -16.63
C ARG A 36 10.78 2.65 -15.13
N ALA A 37 10.31 1.45 -14.77
CA ALA A 37 10.09 1.08 -13.37
C ALA A 37 11.40 0.63 -12.71
N LEU A 38 11.76 1.29 -11.60
CA LEU A 38 12.94 0.95 -10.80
C LEU A 38 12.69 -0.25 -9.88
N PHE A 39 11.45 -0.38 -9.41
CA PHE A 39 10.97 -1.49 -8.59
C PHE A 39 9.47 -1.66 -8.84
N TRP A 40 8.96 -2.88 -8.72
CA TRP A 40 7.52 -3.12 -8.79
C TRP A 40 7.10 -4.39 -8.06
N LYS A 41 5.85 -4.42 -7.64
CA LYS A 41 5.20 -5.52 -6.93
C LYS A 41 3.75 -5.66 -7.37
N LEU A 42 3.37 -6.89 -7.68
CA LEU A 42 1.97 -7.28 -7.87
C LEU A 42 1.46 -7.84 -6.56
N CYS A 43 0.34 -7.32 -6.09
CA CYS A 43 -0.24 -7.70 -4.81
C CYS A 43 -1.73 -8.05 -4.96
N GLY A 44 -2.18 -9.09 -4.27
CA GLY A 44 -3.59 -9.24 -3.94
C GLY A 44 -3.95 -8.39 -2.72
N SER A 45 -5.21 -8.39 -2.32
CA SER A 45 -5.68 -7.73 -1.10
C SER A 45 -6.39 -8.71 -0.17
N GLY A 46 -6.55 -8.35 1.10
CA GLY A 46 -7.43 -9.08 2.04
C GLY A 46 -8.85 -8.51 2.04
N THR A 47 -9.83 -9.25 2.57
CA THR A 47 -11.19 -8.72 2.77
C THR A 47 -11.28 -7.79 3.97
N GLY A 48 -12.30 -6.91 3.98
CA GLY A 48 -12.41 -5.82 4.95
C GLY A 48 -11.30 -4.80 4.73
N GLU A 49 -10.55 -4.50 5.78
CA GLU A 49 -9.43 -3.55 5.75
C GLU A 49 -8.13 -4.16 5.16
N GLY A 50 -8.18 -5.41 4.66
CA GLY A 50 -7.04 -6.09 4.05
C GLY A 50 -6.09 -6.80 5.03
N PHE A 51 -6.43 -6.76 6.32
CA PHE A 51 -5.65 -7.38 7.39
C PHE A 51 -6.16 -8.78 7.77
N THR A 52 -7.36 -9.17 7.34
CA THR A 52 -7.88 -10.51 7.63
C THR A 52 -7.16 -11.58 6.79
N PRO A 53 -7.00 -12.82 7.29
CA PRO A 53 -6.41 -13.92 6.53
C PRO A 53 -7.28 -14.40 5.35
N ARG A 54 -8.39 -13.70 5.05
CA ARG A 54 -9.31 -14.02 3.97
C ARG A 54 -8.92 -13.22 2.73
N PRO A 55 -8.51 -13.86 1.62
CA PRO A 55 -8.17 -13.16 0.40
C PRO A 55 -9.38 -12.43 -0.19
N ASN A 56 -9.18 -11.20 -0.64
CA ASN A 56 -10.11 -10.49 -1.50
C ASN A 56 -9.69 -10.72 -2.96
N TRP A 57 -10.46 -11.57 -3.64
CA TRP A 57 -10.22 -11.93 -5.04
C TRP A 57 -10.63 -10.85 -6.04
N GLY A 58 -11.35 -9.82 -5.58
CA GLY A 58 -11.85 -8.73 -6.41
C GLY A 58 -10.93 -7.52 -6.46
N VAL A 59 -10.00 -7.36 -5.52
CA VAL A 59 -9.14 -6.17 -5.44
C VAL A 59 -7.67 -6.56 -5.52
N TRP A 60 -6.98 -5.96 -6.48
CA TRP A 60 -5.58 -6.21 -6.77
C TRP A 60 -4.83 -4.90 -6.91
N ALA A 61 -3.52 -4.94 -6.67
CA ALA A 61 -2.70 -3.76 -6.63
C ALA A 61 -1.39 -3.94 -7.40
N ILE A 62 -0.93 -2.85 -7.99
CA ILE A 62 0.42 -2.71 -8.52
C ILE A 62 1.10 -1.58 -7.76
N LEU A 63 2.18 -1.90 -7.06
CA LEU A 63 3.08 -0.90 -6.51
C LEU A 63 4.29 -0.80 -7.42
N ALA A 64 4.72 0.42 -7.74
CA ALA A 64 5.91 0.64 -8.56
C ALA A 64 6.66 1.89 -8.10
N THR A 65 7.98 1.92 -8.31
CA THR A 65 8.80 3.12 -8.12
C THR A 65 9.42 3.56 -9.43
N TRP A 66 9.58 4.86 -9.57
CA TRP A 66 9.90 5.56 -10.81
C TRP A 66 11.00 6.59 -10.53
N PRO A 67 11.80 6.97 -11.53
CA PRO A 67 12.83 8.00 -11.37
C PRO A 67 12.25 9.38 -11.03
N ASP A 68 11.04 9.68 -11.51
CA ASP A 68 10.35 10.96 -11.32
C ASP A 68 8.83 10.84 -11.54
N GLU A 69 8.09 11.89 -11.18
CA GLU A 69 6.63 11.95 -11.28
C GLU A 69 6.13 11.91 -12.73
N ALA A 70 6.82 12.57 -13.66
CA ALA A 70 6.40 12.62 -15.06
C ALA A 70 6.49 11.22 -15.70
N THR A 71 7.59 10.51 -15.42
CA THR A 71 7.78 9.11 -15.81
C THR A 71 6.71 8.21 -15.20
N ALA A 72 6.39 8.38 -13.91
CA ALA A 72 5.34 7.61 -13.24
C ALA A 72 3.97 7.80 -13.93
N ARG A 73 3.59 9.05 -14.18
CA ARG A 73 2.31 9.41 -14.81
C ARG A 73 2.22 8.90 -16.25
N SER A 74 3.26 9.08 -17.05
CA SER A 74 3.33 8.54 -18.42
C SER A 74 3.20 7.01 -18.40
N ALA A 75 3.99 6.31 -17.60
CA ALA A 75 3.96 4.85 -17.56
C ALA A 75 2.60 4.31 -17.11
N ILE A 76 1.94 4.93 -16.14
CA ILE A 76 0.60 4.53 -15.71
C ILE A 76 -0.46 4.80 -16.79
N ALA A 77 -0.25 5.81 -17.65
CA ALA A 77 -1.15 6.12 -18.74
C ALA A 77 -0.97 5.18 -19.95
N ASP A 78 0.28 4.85 -20.30
CA ASP A 78 0.64 4.20 -21.57
C ASP A 78 1.13 2.74 -21.44
N SER A 79 1.52 2.28 -20.25
CA SER A 79 2.06 0.93 -20.09
C SER A 79 0.97 -0.12 -20.37
N PRO A 80 1.26 -1.13 -21.20
CA PRO A 80 0.27 -2.16 -21.55
C PRO A 80 -0.33 -2.86 -20.34
N VAL A 81 0.43 -3.02 -19.25
CA VAL A 81 -0.05 -3.65 -18.02
C VAL A 81 -1.15 -2.79 -17.38
N TRP A 82 -0.87 -1.51 -17.13
CA TRP A 82 -1.85 -0.61 -16.52
C TRP A 82 -3.08 -0.39 -17.40
N GLN A 83 -2.90 -0.23 -18.72
CA GLN A 83 -4.02 -0.09 -19.65
C GLN A 83 -4.91 -1.34 -19.65
N THR A 84 -4.30 -2.53 -19.75
CA THR A 84 -5.05 -3.78 -19.82
C THR A 84 -5.79 -4.07 -18.51
N TRP A 85 -5.17 -3.78 -17.36
CA TRP A 85 -5.82 -3.93 -16.06
C TRP A 85 -6.96 -2.92 -15.90
N ARG A 86 -6.74 -1.64 -16.24
CA ARG A 86 -7.77 -0.60 -16.19
C ARG A 86 -8.97 -0.92 -17.10
N ALA A 87 -8.73 -1.39 -18.32
CA ALA A 87 -9.78 -1.72 -19.28
C ALA A 87 -10.69 -2.87 -18.84
N ARG A 88 -10.22 -3.73 -17.93
CA ARG A 88 -11.00 -4.87 -17.38
C ARG A 88 -11.51 -4.64 -15.96
N ALA A 89 -10.99 -3.64 -15.27
CA ALA A 89 -11.44 -3.28 -13.94
C ALA A 89 -12.75 -2.49 -14.04
N GLY A 90 -13.69 -2.75 -13.14
CA GLY A 90 -14.88 -1.91 -12.98
C GLY A 90 -14.53 -0.57 -12.32
N GLU A 91 -13.43 -0.52 -11.59
CA GLU A 91 -12.91 0.70 -10.97
C GLU A 91 -11.39 0.62 -10.79
N SER A 92 -10.71 1.75 -10.95
CA SER A 92 -9.27 1.86 -10.72
C SER A 92 -8.92 3.20 -10.10
N TRP A 93 -7.99 3.16 -9.15
CA TRP A 93 -7.45 4.35 -8.50
C TRP A 93 -5.93 4.24 -8.43
N THR A 94 -5.22 5.33 -8.67
CA THR A 94 -3.76 5.36 -8.54
C THR A 94 -3.31 6.59 -7.78
N ILE A 95 -2.40 6.40 -6.83
CA ILE A 95 -1.86 7.43 -5.96
C ILE A 95 -0.38 7.60 -6.27
N PHE A 96 0.09 8.85 -6.31
CA PHE A 96 1.49 9.22 -6.50
C PHE A 96 2.07 9.73 -5.18
N LEU A 97 3.26 9.22 -4.85
CA LEU A 97 3.83 9.30 -3.51
C LEU A 97 5.31 9.67 -3.59
N ASP A 98 5.69 10.73 -2.89
CA ASP A 98 7.08 11.15 -2.74
C ASP A 98 7.64 10.60 -1.42
N PRO A 99 8.66 9.73 -1.42
CA PRO A 99 9.24 9.18 -0.20
C PRO A 99 9.87 10.26 0.69
N LEU A 100 9.47 10.29 1.96
CA LEU A 100 10.03 11.18 2.99
C LEU A 100 11.04 10.47 3.88
N SER A 101 10.76 9.20 4.17
CA SER A 101 11.61 8.35 4.97
C SER A 101 11.31 6.89 4.66
N ALA A 102 12.35 6.06 4.64
CA ALA A 102 12.20 4.63 4.50
C ALA A 102 13.27 3.90 5.30
N ARG A 103 12.89 2.83 5.98
CA ARG A 103 13.81 1.97 6.73
C ARG A 103 13.45 0.50 6.49
N GLY A 104 14.46 -0.35 6.46
CA GLY A 104 14.27 -1.78 6.21
C GLY A 104 14.35 -2.11 4.73
N ARG A 105 13.83 -3.28 4.35
CA ARG A 105 14.01 -3.85 3.00
C ARG A 105 12.72 -4.52 2.52
N TRP A 106 12.52 -4.50 1.21
CA TRP A 106 11.54 -5.27 0.47
C TRP A 106 12.24 -6.09 -0.60
N ALA A 107 12.22 -7.41 -0.43
CA ALA A 107 12.91 -8.34 -1.34
C ALA A 107 14.41 -8.02 -1.45
N GLY A 108 15.03 -7.75 -0.31
CA GLY A 108 16.46 -7.48 -0.21
C GLY A 108 16.88 -6.06 -0.59
N VAL A 109 15.99 -5.14 -0.94
CA VAL A 109 16.38 -3.75 -1.28
C VAL A 109 15.50 -2.74 -0.57
N ASN A 110 15.92 -1.48 -0.44
CA ASN A 110 15.03 -0.40 -0.02
C ASN A 110 14.62 0.43 -1.24
N PRO A 111 13.41 0.26 -1.78
CA PRO A 111 12.99 0.93 -3.02
C PRO A 111 12.52 2.38 -2.81
N PHE A 112 12.47 2.86 -1.56
CA PHE A 112 11.83 4.14 -1.21
C PHE A 112 12.82 5.11 -0.54
N LEU A 113 14.11 5.00 -0.85
CA LEU A 113 15.11 5.91 -0.28
C LEU A 113 14.84 7.35 -0.77
N PRO A 114 14.60 8.31 0.14
CA PRO A 114 14.37 9.69 -0.23
C PRO A 114 15.68 10.32 -0.77
N GLU A 115 15.56 11.23 -1.72
CA GLU A 115 16.72 12.04 -2.16
C GLU A 115 17.23 12.95 -1.03
N THR A 116 16.33 13.49 -0.21
CA THR A 116 16.67 14.34 0.94
C THR A 116 16.01 13.79 2.21
N PRO A 117 16.72 12.95 2.99
CA PRO A 117 16.21 12.42 4.25
C PRO A 117 15.90 13.53 5.26
N GLY A 118 14.80 13.40 6.00
CA GLY A 118 14.50 14.28 7.14
C GLY A 118 13.62 15.50 6.81
N GLN A 119 13.16 15.64 5.57
CA GLN A 119 12.17 16.66 5.26
C GLN A 119 10.84 16.34 5.94
N GLN A 120 10.37 17.20 6.84
CA GLN A 120 9.01 17.09 7.38
C GLN A 120 8.01 17.33 6.24
N ALA A 121 6.99 16.49 6.15
CA ALA A 121 5.81 16.83 5.37
C ALA A 121 4.89 17.73 6.19
N SER A 122 4.55 18.88 5.62
CA SER A 122 3.38 19.66 6.01
C SER A 122 2.16 19.11 5.26
N GLY A 123 1.12 18.70 6.00
CA GLY A 123 -0.13 18.18 5.44
C GLY A 123 -0.21 16.66 5.34
N PRO A 124 -1.12 16.13 4.49
CA PRO A 124 -1.38 14.71 4.41
C PRO A 124 -0.16 13.86 4.08
N LEU A 125 -0.08 12.70 4.72
CA LEU A 125 0.96 11.72 4.46
C LEU A 125 0.39 10.33 4.30
N ALA A 126 1.11 9.50 3.55
CA ALA A 126 0.86 8.08 3.50
C ALA A 126 1.91 7.33 4.32
N ALA A 127 1.50 6.24 4.95
CA ALA A 127 2.37 5.29 5.62
C ALA A 127 2.23 3.92 4.96
N LEU A 128 3.37 3.30 4.66
CA LEU A 128 3.46 1.92 4.19
C LEU A 128 4.27 1.10 5.18
N THR A 129 3.70 -0.01 5.65
CA THR A 129 4.44 -1.03 6.40
C THR A 129 4.39 -2.33 5.63
N ARG A 130 5.54 -2.91 5.35
CA ARG A 130 5.65 -4.24 4.76
C ARG A 130 6.34 -5.17 5.76
N ALA A 131 5.86 -6.40 5.86
CA ALA A 131 6.44 -7.44 6.69
C ALA A 131 6.37 -8.82 6.00
N THR A 132 7.45 -9.59 6.12
CA THR A 132 7.46 -11.05 5.90
C THR A 132 7.35 -11.74 7.24
N VAL A 133 6.21 -12.39 7.48
CA VAL A 133 5.95 -13.07 8.75
C VAL A 133 6.75 -14.36 8.83
N ARG A 134 7.44 -14.58 9.94
CA ARG A 134 8.13 -15.85 10.20
C ARG A 134 7.12 -16.99 10.28
N PRO A 135 7.33 -18.10 9.57
CA PRO A 135 6.44 -19.26 9.64
C PRO A 135 6.20 -19.74 11.08
N SER A 136 7.25 -19.76 11.91
CA SER A 136 7.18 -20.16 13.33
C SER A 136 6.41 -19.20 14.23
N ARG A 137 6.11 -17.98 13.77
CA ARG A 137 5.38 -16.94 14.51
C ARG A 137 4.03 -16.59 13.88
N ALA A 138 3.72 -17.14 12.70
CA ALA A 138 2.52 -16.82 11.94
C ALA A 138 1.23 -16.95 12.77
N PHE A 139 1.03 -18.06 13.49
CA PHE A 139 -0.17 -18.27 14.30
C PHE A 139 -0.40 -17.14 15.33
N LYS A 140 0.65 -16.79 16.11
CA LYS A 140 0.58 -15.71 17.11
C LYS A 140 0.38 -14.34 16.49
N PHE A 141 0.91 -14.14 15.29
CA PHE A 141 0.70 -12.92 14.54
C PHE A 141 -0.78 -12.80 14.12
N TRP A 142 -1.33 -13.81 13.44
CA TRP A 142 -2.71 -13.82 12.95
C TRP A 142 -3.76 -13.69 14.04
N ASP A 143 -3.49 -14.24 15.23
CA ASP A 143 -4.36 -14.08 16.40
C ASP A 143 -4.51 -12.61 16.85
N ARG A 144 -3.46 -11.79 16.66
CA ARG A 144 -3.49 -10.37 17.06
C ARG A 144 -4.09 -9.45 16.00
N VAL A 145 -4.05 -9.84 14.73
CA VAL A 145 -4.46 -8.99 13.60
C VAL A 145 -5.93 -8.49 13.69
N PRO A 146 -6.93 -9.30 14.10
CA PRO A 146 -8.31 -8.83 14.21
C PRO A 146 -8.47 -7.60 15.12
N SER A 147 -7.79 -7.58 16.27
CA SER A 147 -7.86 -6.46 17.21
C SER A 147 -7.29 -5.15 16.63
N ILE A 148 -6.21 -5.25 15.85
CA ILE A 148 -5.58 -4.12 15.17
C ILE A 148 -6.45 -3.61 14.03
N SER A 149 -7.04 -4.54 13.27
CA SER A 149 -7.94 -4.25 12.15
C SER A 149 -9.18 -3.49 12.60
N ALA A 150 -9.74 -3.86 13.76
CA ALA A 150 -10.89 -3.16 14.34
C ALA A 150 -10.54 -1.73 14.75
N THR A 151 -9.37 -1.52 15.39
CA THR A 151 -8.95 -0.18 15.85
C THR A 151 -8.68 0.77 14.67
N ILE A 152 -7.97 0.31 13.63
CA ILE A 152 -7.76 1.14 12.42
C ILE A 152 -9.07 1.29 11.63
N GLY A 153 -9.92 0.26 11.67
CA GLY A 153 -11.28 0.20 11.14
C GLY A 153 -12.12 1.42 11.49
N SER A 154 -12.14 1.73 12.78
CA SER A 154 -12.98 2.77 13.38
C SER A 154 -12.30 4.14 13.55
N ASP A 155 -11.04 4.30 13.15
CA ASP A 155 -10.34 5.57 13.34
C ASP A 155 -10.87 6.61 12.33
N PRO A 156 -11.57 7.68 12.79
CA PRO A 156 -12.16 8.67 11.90
C PRO A 156 -11.12 9.50 11.16
N ASN A 157 -9.85 9.44 11.58
CA ASN A 157 -8.76 10.23 11.00
C ASN A 157 -8.07 9.53 9.82
N VAL A 158 -8.43 8.28 9.50
CA VAL A 158 -7.82 7.55 8.39
C VAL A 158 -8.64 7.77 7.12
N ALA A 159 -8.15 8.62 6.23
CA ALA A 159 -8.83 8.93 4.97
C ALA A 159 -8.90 7.72 4.03
N PHE A 160 -7.86 6.88 4.04
CA PHE A 160 -7.83 5.65 3.26
C PHE A 160 -6.91 4.62 3.91
N LYS A 161 -7.24 3.34 3.82
CA LYS A 161 -6.37 2.23 4.22
C LYS A 161 -6.64 0.98 3.40
N ILE A 162 -5.61 0.17 3.20
CA ILE A 162 -5.72 -1.14 2.56
C ILE A 162 -4.56 -2.04 2.98
N GLY A 163 -4.87 -3.31 3.27
CA GLY A 163 -3.90 -4.39 3.33
C GLY A 163 -3.80 -5.11 1.98
N ILE A 164 -2.59 -5.11 1.41
CA ILE A 164 -2.21 -5.83 0.19
C ILE A 164 -1.06 -6.82 0.48
N GLY A 165 -0.81 -7.77 -0.41
CA GLY A 165 0.29 -8.72 -0.23
C GLY A 165 0.66 -9.49 -1.49
N GLU A 166 1.95 -9.83 -1.62
CA GLU A 166 2.46 -10.62 -2.76
C GLU A 166 2.08 -12.10 -2.65
N VAL A 167 2.18 -12.65 -1.45
CA VAL A 167 1.88 -14.04 -1.12
C VAL A 167 0.89 -14.00 0.04
N PRO A 168 -0.33 -14.55 -0.13
CA PRO A 168 -1.31 -14.60 0.94
C PRO A 168 -0.68 -15.18 2.21
N LEU A 169 -0.98 -14.54 3.34
CA LEU A 169 -0.54 -14.96 4.67
C LEU A 169 0.97 -14.89 4.99
N LEU A 170 1.83 -14.53 4.03
CA LEU A 170 3.28 -14.49 4.25
C LEU A 170 3.84 -13.07 4.12
N HIS A 171 3.46 -12.37 3.04
CA HIS A 171 3.98 -11.05 2.71
C HIS A 171 2.87 -10.01 2.84
N GLN A 172 2.80 -9.36 4.00
CA GLN A 172 1.82 -8.31 4.25
C GLN A 172 2.39 -6.93 3.91
N VAL A 173 1.55 -6.10 3.32
CA VAL A 173 1.81 -4.69 3.07
C VAL A 173 0.57 -3.94 3.51
N THR A 174 0.72 -3.00 4.41
CA THR A 174 -0.36 -2.14 4.89
C THR A 174 -0.07 -0.76 4.38
N PHE A 175 -1.08 -0.12 3.83
CA PHE A 175 -1.01 1.24 3.32
C PHE A 175 -2.13 2.05 3.94
N SER A 176 -1.83 3.28 4.35
CA SER A 176 -2.80 4.18 4.97
C SER A 176 -2.47 5.63 4.67
N ILE A 177 -3.50 6.48 4.60
CA ILE A 177 -3.40 7.92 4.36
C ILE A 177 -3.99 8.67 5.54
N TRP A 178 -3.25 9.65 6.02
CA TRP A 178 -3.52 10.41 7.23
C TRP A 178 -3.53 11.92 6.92
N PRO A 179 -4.33 12.73 7.64
CA PRO A 179 -4.36 14.18 7.47
C PRO A 179 -3.04 14.84 7.87
N ASP A 180 -2.35 14.30 8.86
CA ASP A 180 -1.11 14.87 9.40
C ASP A 180 -0.25 13.85 10.16
N THR A 181 1.00 14.24 10.44
CA THR A 181 2.00 13.39 11.09
C THR A 181 1.66 13.08 12.54
N ALA A 182 0.98 13.98 13.26
CA ALA A 182 0.61 13.80 14.66
C ALA A 182 -0.48 12.74 14.79
N SER A 183 -1.53 12.79 13.95
CA SER A 183 -2.61 11.79 13.88
C SER A 183 -2.04 10.39 13.61
N MET A 184 -1.17 10.25 12.60
CA MET A 184 -0.49 8.97 12.32
C MET A 184 0.41 8.52 13.49
N ALA A 185 1.12 9.44 14.14
CA ALA A 185 2.00 9.09 15.26
C ALA A 185 1.22 8.64 16.50
N ALA A 186 0.09 9.28 16.80
CA ALA A 186 -0.80 8.91 17.90
C ALA A 186 -1.31 7.47 17.73
N PHE A 187 -1.74 7.11 16.52
CA PHE A 187 -2.13 5.74 16.19
C PHE A 187 -0.96 4.74 16.32
N ALA A 188 0.22 5.10 15.83
CA ALA A 188 1.36 4.19 15.80
C ALA A 188 2.07 4.00 17.16
N ARG A 189 2.06 5.00 18.05
CA ARG A 189 2.91 5.03 19.26
C ARG A 189 2.16 5.16 20.58
N GLY A 190 0.84 5.29 20.58
CA GLY A 190 0.06 5.30 21.82
C GLY A 190 0.05 3.93 22.52
N ASP A 191 -0.33 3.91 23.80
CA ASP A 191 -0.57 2.68 24.58
C ASP A 191 -1.86 1.93 24.17
N GLY A 192 -2.30 2.11 22.92
CA GLY A 192 -3.43 1.40 22.35
C GLY A 192 -3.07 -0.04 21.90
N PRO A 193 -4.07 -0.81 21.42
CA PRO A 193 -3.86 -2.14 20.85
C PRO A 193 -2.75 -2.20 19.79
N HIS A 194 -2.63 -1.16 18.95
CA HIS A 194 -1.61 -1.08 17.90
C HIS A 194 -0.18 -0.92 18.47
N GLY A 195 0.02 -0.02 19.45
CA GLY A 195 1.33 0.16 20.09
C GLY A 195 1.80 -1.10 20.83
N ARG A 196 0.88 -1.77 21.55
CA ARG A 196 1.16 -3.08 22.19
C ARG A 196 1.50 -4.17 21.18
N ALA A 197 0.84 -4.18 20.02
CA ALA A 197 1.15 -5.12 18.94
C ALA A 197 2.53 -4.86 18.33
N ILE A 198 2.87 -3.59 18.02
CA ILE A 198 4.22 -3.22 17.55
C ILE A 198 5.28 -3.67 18.55
N LYS A 199 5.06 -3.40 19.85
CA LYS A 199 5.99 -3.80 20.89
C LYS A 199 6.20 -5.31 20.92
N ALA A 200 5.12 -6.09 20.89
CA ALA A 200 5.23 -7.55 20.90
C ALA A 200 5.85 -8.15 19.63
N VAL A 201 5.60 -7.55 18.48
CA VAL A 201 6.25 -7.90 17.21
C VAL A 201 7.76 -7.68 17.29
N ARG A 202 8.17 -6.53 17.84
CA ARG A 202 9.59 -6.18 18.05
C ARG A 202 10.25 -7.11 19.07
N ASP A 203 9.63 -7.28 20.23
CA ASP A 203 10.16 -8.08 21.34
C ASP A 203 10.23 -9.57 20.97
N GLY A 204 9.31 -10.04 20.12
CA GLY A 204 9.22 -11.44 19.72
C GLY A 204 10.01 -11.83 18.46
N ASN A 205 10.59 -10.85 17.75
CA ASN A 205 11.28 -11.02 16.47
C ASN A 205 10.44 -11.82 15.46
N TRP A 206 9.26 -11.27 15.11
CA TRP A 206 8.24 -11.98 14.34
C TRP A 206 8.41 -11.91 12.82
N PHE A 207 9.28 -11.03 12.32
CA PHE A 207 9.46 -10.80 10.89
C PHE A 207 10.85 -11.20 10.42
N ASP A 208 10.93 -11.85 9.27
CA ASP A 208 12.21 -12.14 8.59
C ASP A 208 12.71 -10.93 7.80
N GLU A 209 11.79 -10.12 7.31
CA GLU A 209 12.10 -8.88 6.60
C GLU A 209 10.97 -7.88 6.84
N GLU A 210 11.32 -6.63 7.09
CA GLU A 210 10.37 -5.54 7.33
C GLU A 210 10.81 -4.28 6.59
N LEU A 211 9.85 -3.47 6.18
CA LEU A 211 10.06 -2.14 5.64
C LEU A 211 8.99 -1.19 6.16
N TYR A 212 9.42 0.01 6.55
CA TYR A 212 8.55 1.10 6.95
C TYR A 212 8.88 2.31 6.11
N ALA A 213 7.90 2.87 5.43
CA ALA A 213 8.07 4.08 4.64
C ALA A 213 6.95 5.08 4.91
N ARG A 214 7.30 6.37 4.81
CA ARG A 214 6.37 7.50 4.85
C ARG A 214 6.52 8.29 3.57
N PHE A 215 5.39 8.79 3.06
CA PHE A 215 5.34 9.50 1.81
C PHE A 215 4.52 10.77 1.94
N ARG A 216 4.91 11.80 1.19
CA ARG A 216 4.08 12.94 0.87
C ARG A 216 3.17 12.56 -0.29
N LEU A 217 1.90 12.97 -0.24
CA LEU A 217 0.97 12.77 -1.36
C LEU A 217 1.26 13.82 -2.45
N LEU A 218 1.49 13.35 -3.67
CA LEU A 218 1.62 14.20 -4.86
C LEU A 218 0.29 14.36 -5.59
N GLY A 219 -0.62 13.40 -5.41
CA GLY A 219 -1.96 13.41 -5.96
C GLY A 219 -2.43 12.01 -6.34
N SER A 220 -3.57 11.93 -7.01
CA SER A 220 -4.14 10.67 -7.48
C SER A 220 -4.86 10.81 -8.82
N MET A 221 -5.25 9.68 -9.41
CA MET A 221 -6.07 9.58 -10.62
C MET A 221 -7.07 8.43 -10.49
N GLY A 222 -8.21 8.56 -11.17
CA GLY A 222 -9.31 7.60 -11.09
C GLY A 222 -10.16 7.80 -9.84
N SER A 223 -10.93 6.78 -9.46
CA SER A 223 -11.85 6.81 -8.33
C SER A 223 -11.77 5.52 -7.54
N TRP A 224 -12.19 5.57 -6.28
CA TRP A 224 -12.36 4.40 -5.46
C TRP A 224 -13.69 4.50 -4.69
N ASN A 225 -14.46 3.40 -4.68
CA ASN A 225 -15.82 3.38 -4.13
C ASN A 225 -16.72 4.49 -4.69
N GLY A 226 -16.55 4.85 -5.97
CA GLY A 226 -17.37 5.84 -6.65
C GLY A 226 -16.98 7.31 -6.43
N GLY A 227 -15.86 7.60 -5.76
CA GLY A 227 -15.40 8.97 -5.52
C GLY A 227 -13.89 9.12 -5.40
N ASP A 228 -13.43 10.32 -5.05
CA ASP A 228 -12.02 10.58 -4.70
C ASP A 228 -11.81 10.33 -3.19
N PRO A 229 -11.02 9.31 -2.79
CA PRO A 229 -10.72 9.05 -1.39
C PRO A 229 -10.01 10.19 -0.67
N LEU A 230 -9.38 11.11 -1.42
CA LEU A 230 -8.64 12.23 -0.84
C LEU A 230 -9.50 13.48 -0.64
N ALA A 231 -10.76 13.47 -1.09
CA ALA A 231 -11.64 14.64 -1.03
C ALA A 231 -11.79 15.20 0.39
N SER A 232 -11.85 14.34 1.41
CA SER A 232 -11.94 14.74 2.82
C SER A 232 -10.70 15.49 3.32
N LEU A 233 -9.52 15.18 2.78
CA LEU A 233 -8.24 15.80 3.16
C LEU A 233 -8.05 17.16 2.48
N THR A 234 -8.60 17.32 1.28
CA THR A 234 -8.54 18.57 0.51
C THR A 234 -9.45 19.63 1.13
N SER A 235 -10.63 19.24 1.63
CA SER A 235 -11.60 20.14 2.28
C SER A 235 -11.11 20.70 3.62
N ALA A 236 -10.32 19.93 4.38
CA ALA A 236 -9.75 20.38 5.65
C ALA A 236 -8.68 21.48 5.51
N LYS A 237 -8.18 21.73 4.29
CA LYS A 237 -7.19 22.76 3.99
C LYS A 237 -7.82 24.12 3.65
N ALA A 238 -9.14 24.16 3.43
CA ALA A 238 -9.88 25.35 3.00
C ALA A 238 -10.71 26.00 4.14
N ALA A 239 -10.61 25.48 5.37
CA ALA A 239 -11.30 25.96 6.56
C ALA A 239 -10.33 26.62 7.56
#